data_AF-A0A9P1NFZ4-F1
#
_entry.id   AF-A0A9P1NFZ4-F1
#
_cell.length_a   1.000
_cell.length_b   1.000
_cell.length_c   1.000
_cell.angle_alpha   90.00
_cell.angle_beta   90.00
_cell.angle_gamma   90.00
#
_symmetry.space_group_name_H-M   'P 1'
#
loop_
_entity.id
_entity.type
_entity.pdbx_description
1 polymer ?
#
loop_
_entity_poly.entity_id
_entity_poly.type
_entity_poly.pdbx_seq_one_letter_code
_entity_poly.pdbx_strand_id
1 'polypeptide(L)' 'MKTCPRCESKKGETVSQSPVKGAWEIYQCQTCFFTWRSCEPESITMHLYCNP' A
#
# COMPACT_ATOMS: atom_id res chain seq x y z
N MET A 1 9.20 1.36 -6.36
CA MET A 1 7.87 0.95 -6.85
C MET A 1 7.31 -0.09 -5.91
N LYS A 2 6.14 0.16 -5.31
CA LYS A 2 5.51 -0.74 -4.32
C LYS A 2 4.50 -1.64 -5.04
N THR A 3 4.51 -2.95 -4.78
CA THR A 3 3.51 -3.89 -5.32
C THR A 3 2.20 -3.70 -4.59
N CYS A 4 1.11 -3.49 -5.32
CA CYS A 4 -0.23 -3.37 -4.74
C CYS A 4 -0.66 -4.72 -4.17
N PRO A 5 -1.06 -4.79 -2.89
CA PRO A 5 -1.55 -6.04 -2.32
C PRO A 5 -2.86 -6.47 -2.98
N ARG A 6 -3.72 -5.55 -3.42
CA ARG A 6 -5.02 -5.91 -3.99
C ARG A 6 -4.96 -6.48 -5.42
N CYS A 7 -4.13 -5.94 -6.30
CA CYS A 7 -4.14 -6.29 -7.73
C CYS A 7 -2.77 -6.65 -8.30
N GLU A 8 -1.74 -6.76 -7.45
CA GLU A 8 -0.37 -7.12 -7.80
C GLU A 8 0.35 -6.17 -8.78
N SER A 9 -0.30 -5.07 -9.17
CA SER A 9 0.30 -4.00 -9.97
C SER A 9 1.52 -3.41 -9.25
N LYS A 10 2.61 -3.23 -9.99
CA LYS A 10 3.86 -2.59 -9.50
C LYS A 10 3.78 -1.05 -9.48
N LYS A 11 2.60 -0.49 -9.74
CA LYS A 11 2.35 0.96 -9.84
C LYS A 11 1.87 1.58 -8.51
N GLY A 12 2.45 1.16 -7.39
CA GLY A 12 2.21 1.78 -6.08
C GLY A 12 3.15 2.97 -5.84
N GLU A 13 2.57 4.12 -5.49
CA GLU A 13 3.25 5.41 -5.29
C GLU A 13 2.96 5.99 -3.90
N THR A 14 3.93 6.73 -3.32
CA THR A 14 3.73 7.45 -2.05
C THR A 14 2.91 8.71 -2.30
N VAL A 15 1.78 8.83 -1.61
CA VAL A 15 0.88 10.01 -1.71
C VAL A 15 0.92 10.89 -0.46
N SER A 16 1.44 10.38 0.65
CA SER A 16 1.63 11.15 1.89
C SER A 16 2.66 10.48 2.80
N GLN A 17 3.30 11.26 3.66
CA GLN A 17 4.26 10.82 4.66
C GLN A 17 3.88 11.39 6.02
N SER A 18 4.20 10.65 7.09
CA SER A 18 4.00 11.13 8.46
C SER A 18 4.82 12.40 8.71
N PRO A 19 4.29 13.39 9.46
CA PRO A 19 5.08 14.51 9.96
C PRO A 19 6.19 14.06 10.93
N VAL A 20 6.02 12.88 11.55
CA VAL A 20 7.07 12.23 12.34
C VAL A 20 7.90 11.34 11.40
N LYS A 21 9.15 11.73 11.19
CA LYS A 21 10.08 11.03 10.28
C LYS A 21 10.14 9.53 10.57
N GLY A 22 9.86 8.71 9.55
CA GLY A 22 9.97 7.25 9.62
C GLY A 22 8.77 6.54 10.27
N ALA A 23 7.74 7.25 10.73
CA ALA A 23 6.60 6.61 11.39
C ALA A 23 5.69 5.85 10.42
N TRP A 24 5.37 6.43 9.26
CA TRP A 24 4.63 5.74 8.18
C TRP A 24 4.66 6.54 6.87
N GLU A 25 4.41 5.83 5.77
CA GLU A 25 4.08 6.38 4.46
C GLU A 25 2.72 5.83 4.00
N ILE A 26 1.93 6.63 3.27
CA ILE A 26 0.72 6.18 2.59
C ILE A 26 1.06 5.93 1.13
N TYR A 27 0.71 4.75 0.65
CA TYR A 27 0.84 4.33 -0.74
C TYR A 27 -0.52 4.23 -1.41
N GLN A 28 -0.59 4.57 -2.69
CA GLN A 28 -1.78 4.37 -3.53
C GLN A 28 -1.38 3.64 -4.82
N CYS A 29 -2.21 2.69 -5.24
CA CYS A 29 -2.04 2.01 -6.52
C CYS A 29 -2.66 2.84 -7.66
N GLN A 30 -1.90 3.14 -8.71
CA GLN A 30 -2.37 3.84 -9.90
C GLN A 30 -3.20 2.96 -10.86
N THR A 31 -3.54 1.72 -10.47
CA THR A 31 -4.36 0.79 -11.27
C THR A 31 -5.72 0.57 -10.65
N CYS A 32 -5.78 0.22 -9.37
CA CYS A 32 -7.04 -0.06 -8.67
C CYS A 32 -7.38 0.95 -7.57
N PHE A 33 -6.58 2.01 -7.40
CA PHE A 33 -6.75 3.07 -6.38
C PHE A 33 -6.75 2.60 -4.92
N PHE A 34 -6.45 1.32 -4.66
CA PHE A 34 -6.28 0.82 -3.31
C PHE A 34 -5.15 1.59 -2.60
N THR A 35 -5.42 1.99 -1.36
CA THR A 35 -4.53 2.82 -0.54
C THR A 35 -4.18 2.07 0.74
N TRP A 36 -2.90 2.03 1.11
CA TRP A 36 -2.41 1.32 2.30
C TRP A 36 -1.21 2.04 2.91
N ARG A 37 -0.91 1.77 4.18
CA ARG A 37 0.26 2.33 4.86
C ARG A 37 1.44 1.37 4.86
N SER A 38 2.65 1.91 5.02
CA SER A 38 3.89 1.14 5.19
C SER A 38 3.90 0.25 6.45
N CYS A 39 3.03 0.55 7.41
CA CYS A 39 2.95 -0.13 8.70
C CYS A 39 1.65 -0.95 8.85
N GLU A 40 0.94 -1.22 7.75
CA GLU A 40 -0.20 -2.14 7.81
C GLU A 40 0.24 -3.57 8.13
N PRO A 41 -0.57 -4.34 8.86
CA PRO A 41 -0.33 -5.77 9.06
C PRO A 41 -0.36 -6.57 7.75
N GLU A 42 0.19 -7.79 7.78
CA GLU A 42 0.18 -8.71 6.62
C GLU A 42 -1.22 -9.02 6.09
N SER A 43 -2.23 -9.00 6.95
CA SER A 43 -3.64 -9.16 6.57
C SER A 43 -4.15 -8.11 5.57
N ILE A 44 -3.45 -6.98 5.44
CA ILE A 44 -3.78 -5.89 4.50
C ILE A 44 -2.74 -5.79 3.38
N THR A 45 -1.50 -6.27 3.60
CA THR A 45 -0.41 -6.18 2.62
C THR A 45 -0.16 -7.46 1.80
N MET A 46 -0.87 -8.55 2.09
CA MET A 46 -0.88 -9.76 1.26
C MET A 46 -2.11 -9.82 0.36
N HIS A 47 -1.89 -10.20 -0.90
CA HIS A 47 -2.95 -10.33 -1.91
C HIS A 47 -4.02 -11.34 -1.56
N LEU A 48 -3.60 -12.48 -1.02
CA LEU A 48 -4.47 -13.60 -0.65
C LEU A 48 -5.60 -13.20 0.32
N TYR A 49 -5.42 -12.15 1.12
CA TYR A 49 -6.44 -11.66 2.05
C TYR A 49 -7.33 -10.56 1.46
N CYS A 50 -6.84 -9.81 0.46
CA CYS A 50 -7.53 -8.65 -0.09
C CYS A 50 -8.50 -8.97 -1.24
N ASN A 51 -8.39 -10.16 -1.82
CA ASN A 51 -9.25 -10.64 -2.90
C ASN A 51 -9.60 -12.12 -2.66
N PRO A 52 -10.55 -12.41 -1.74
CA PRO A 52 -10.99 -13.79 -1.45
C PRO A 52 -11.69 -14.44 -2.65
#